data_AF-A0A410UGY6-F1
#
_entry.id   AF-A0A410UGY6-F1
#
_cell.length_a   1.000
_cell.length_b   1.000
_cell.length_c   1.000
_cell.angle_alpha   90.00
_cell.angle_beta   90.00
_cell.angle_gamma   90.00
#
_symmetry.space_group_name_H-M   'P 1'
#
loop_
_entity.id
_entity.type
_entity.pdbx_description
1 polymer ?
#
loop_
_entity_poly.entity_id
_entity_poly.type
_entity_poly.pdbx_seq_one_letter_code
_entity_poly.pdbx_strand_id
1 'polypeptide(L)'
;MNQEQTAVRSFAVAKGAARKRKPLTGIMLGLAMVIGTSPVTAQTANTKTTYSYDALDRLTQVTDPSGLNTTYHYDGLSDETTLTSPDTGVTAKTYDAAGNVLTATDANGNTVTFTYDANDRRLSASYADSTQNISYAYDEANNVTGCTTSYPIGHLTRMIESAVTTVYCYNAQGYVIQKSQTVDGHTDVTSYTRSPGGKLLSITHPSGNQVSYSYDADGHVSGVTAITANGTTTLVSNVTYLPFGPISGYTLGNGQTITRSYDANYRLTDLVGPAFTLHVARDAMGHITATGNSPGANPATETYSYDPLYRLTAITEADGSTLESVTYNPTGDRLSKTGSGLATGAYSYNPNTHQLIGTGNAARTVDANGNTTAINQAGSTYGFGYNARNRMALAQLNQSTVANYAYNADGERVAKTTTGTTERYSYNEDSQLLSEYGSTNRDYVYLAGIPVANLDTQGTTTSVAYVTADQLGTPRAVTDSSGNSIWTWVYQGNAWGEQAPTSNGYTYNLRFPGQYFDQETGLNYNINRYYEPPIGRYGQPDPLGYEGGQWSWYAYVNNSPMMLVDPLGLANGPACVATWAAAGAACGGGLGWVRIPTKSATHSSANRPPDPSQIGRVFRG
;
A
#
# COMPACT_ATOMS: atom_id res chain seq x y z
N MET A 1 26.60 -55.56 -63.89
CA MET A 1 25.67 -54.61 -63.23
C MET A 1 26.46 -53.91 -62.15
N ASN A 2 27.31 -52.99 -62.58
CA ASN A 2 27.16 -51.52 -62.52
C ASN A 2 27.94 -51.03 -61.29
N GLN A 3 29.24 -50.74 -61.48
CA GLN A 3 29.78 -49.43 -61.89
C GLN A 3 29.71 -48.44 -60.69
N GLU A 4 30.74 -47.69 -60.31
CA GLU A 4 31.97 -47.21 -60.95
C GLU A 4 32.88 -46.66 -59.81
N GLN A 5 34.17 -47.04 -59.76
CA GLN A 5 35.35 -46.24 -60.15
C GLN A 5 35.78 -45.11 -59.16
N THR A 6 36.91 -45.28 -58.44
CA THR A 6 38.30 -44.75 -58.70
C THR A 6 38.44 -43.22 -58.61
N ALA A 7 39.51 -42.58 -58.15
CA ALA A 7 40.86 -42.88 -57.66
C ALA A 7 41.40 -41.56 -57.04
N VAL A 8 42.03 -41.55 -55.85
CA VAL A 8 43.49 -41.45 -55.59
C VAL A 8 44.28 -40.36 -56.34
N ARG A 9 44.95 -39.46 -55.58
CA ARG A 9 46.38 -39.01 -55.66
C ARG A 9 46.58 -37.83 -54.69
N SER A 10 47.23 -37.97 -53.53
CA SER A 10 48.67 -38.06 -53.24
C SER A 10 49.48 -36.82 -53.66
N PHE A 11 49.97 -36.03 -52.68
CA PHE A 11 51.30 -35.41 -52.70
C PHE A 11 51.77 -35.15 -51.26
N ALA A 12 53.00 -35.59 -50.97
CA ALA A 12 53.69 -35.44 -49.69
C ALA A 12 54.86 -34.47 -49.85
N VAL A 13 55.17 -33.67 -48.83
CA VAL A 13 56.53 -33.14 -48.58
C VAL A 13 56.82 -33.02 -47.07
N ALA A 14 57.83 -33.79 -46.65
CA ALA A 14 58.81 -33.64 -45.55
C ALA A 14 58.88 -32.29 -44.79
N LYS A 15 59.26 -32.17 -43.50
CA LYS A 15 60.41 -32.73 -42.74
C LYS A 15 60.36 -32.21 -41.29
N GLY A 16 60.89 -32.93 -40.29
CA GLY A 16 61.57 -32.29 -39.14
C GLY A 16 61.31 -32.77 -37.71
N ALA A 17 62.05 -33.80 -37.29
CA ALA A 17 62.70 -34.03 -35.97
C ALA A 17 61.94 -33.85 -34.63
N ALA A 18 61.93 -34.95 -33.86
CA ALA A 18 61.50 -35.05 -32.47
C ALA A 18 62.50 -34.45 -31.45
N ARG A 19 61.98 -33.86 -30.36
CA ARG A 19 62.66 -33.80 -29.03
C ARG A 19 61.62 -33.87 -27.90
N LYS A 20 61.69 -34.93 -27.07
CA LYS A 20 61.01 -35.03 -25.76
C LYS A 20 61.83 -34.25 -24.71
N ARG A 21 61.18 -33.43 -23.87
CA ARG A 21 61.69 -32.97 -22.56
C ARG A 21 60.56 -32.92 -21.50
N LYS A 22 60.93 -33.27 -20.27
CA LYS A 22 60.14 -33.62 -19.05
C LYS A 22 59.53 -32.38 -18.33
N PRO A 23 58.66 -32.56 -17.30
CA PRO A 23 57.61 -31.60 -16.92
C PRO A 23 58.11 -30.50 -15.97
N LEU A 24 57.41 -29.37 -15.97
CA LEU A 24 57.57 -28.28 -15.00
C LEU A 24 56.59 -28.48 -13.83
N THR A 25 57.17 -28.63 -12.63
CA THR A 25 56.54 -28.48 -11.33
C THR A 25 56.09 -27.04 -11.12
N GLY A 26 54.77 -26.84 -11.01
CA GLY A 26 54.15 -25.58 -10.61
C GLY A 26 53.58 -25.70 -9.20
N ILE A 27 53.96 -24.75 -8.36
CA ILE A 27 53.68 -24.54 -6.94
C ILE A 27 52.16 -24.52 -6.67
N MET A 28 51.66 -25.41 -5.80
CA MET A 28 50.35 -25.22 -5.15
C MET A 28 50.54 -24.27 -3.97
N LEU A 29 50.04 -23.04 -4.11
CA LEU A 29 49.83 -22.13 -2.99
C LEU A 29 48.42 -22.40 -2.44
N GLY A 30 48.34 -23.09 -1.31
CA GLY A 30 47.09 -23.29 -0.57
C GLY A 30 46.63 -21.97 0.02
N LEU A 31 45.58 -21.38 -0.56
CA LEU A 31 44.84 -20.30 0.06
C LEU A 31 43.64 -20.94 0.78
N ALA A 32 43.68 -20.87 2.11
CA ALA A 32 42.54 -21.19 2.97
C ALA A 32 41.38 -20.26 2.59
N MET A 33 40.35 -20.82 1.96
CA MET A 33 39.12 -20.11 1.68
C MET A 33 38.32 -20.04 2.99
N VAL A 34 38.30 -18.83 3.55
CA VAL A 34 37.37 -18.39 4.59
C VAL A 34 35.95 -18.76 4.17
N ILE A 35 35.16 -19.27 5.12
CA ILE A 35 33.71 -19.44 4.98
C ILE A 35 33.11 -18.03 4.85
N GLY A 36 33.12 -17.50 3.64
CA GLY A 36 32.46 -16.25 3.29
C GLY A 36 31.01 -16.55 2.98
N THR A 37 30.12 -15.94 3.76
CA THR A 37 28.72 -15.73 3.37
C THR A 37 28.65 -15.40 1.88
N SER A 38 27.90 -16.17 1.09
CA SER A 38 27.67 -15.84 -0.32
C SER A 38 27.26 -14.37 -0.42
N PRO A 39 27.81 -13.58 -1.37
CA PRO A 39 27.39 -12.20 -1.53
C PRO A 39 25.89 -12.19 -1.78
N VAL A 40 25.19 -11.24 -1.15
CA VAL A 40 23.72 -11.06 -1.21
C VAL A 40 23.17 -11.12 -2.64
N THR A 41 24.00 -10.82 -3.64
CA THR A 41 23.72 -10.93 -5.08
C THR A 41 23.44 -12.35 -5.59
N ALA A 42 24.01 -13.40 -5.00
CA ALA A 42 23.83 -14.77 -5.51
C ALA A 42 22.50 -15.41 -5.05
N GLN A 43 21.99 -15.01 -3.88
CA GLN A 43 20.80 -15.63 -3.27
C GLN A 43 19.48 -15.17 -3.91
N THR A 44 19.47 -13.98 -4.51
CA THR A 44 18.25 -13.31 -5.00
C THR A 44 18.22 -13.18 -6.52
N ALA A 45 19.33 -13.42 -7.23
CA ALA A 45 19.39 -13.37 -8.69
C ALA A 45 18.63 -14.50 -9.41
N ASN A 46 18.41 -15.64 -8.73
CA ASN A 46 17.79 -16.84 -9.32
C ASN A 46 16.59 -17.31 -8.51
N THR A 47 15.80 -16.37 -7.97
CA THR A 47 14.55 -16.71 -7.27
C THR A 47 13.58 -17.41 -8.20
N LYS A 48 12.90 -18.45 -7.70
CA LYS A 48 12.01 -19.30 -8.49
C LYS A 48 10.68 -19.47 -7.77
N THR A 49 9.59 -19.10 -8.42
CA THR A 49 8.24 -19.50 -8.04
C THR A 49 7.81 -20.69 -8.91
N THR A 50 7.15 -21.69 -8.33
CA THR A 50 6.57 -22.82 -9.06
C THR A 50 5.05 -22.78 -8.96
N TYR A 51 4.36 -23.04 -10.06
CA TYR A 51 2.90 -23.14 -10.12
C TYR A 51 2.51 -24.55 -10.55
N SER A 52 1.54 -25.13 -9.86
CA SER A 52 0.97 -26.43 -10.20
C SER A 52 -0.49 -26.28 -10.58
N TYR A 53 -0.94 -27.02 -11.58
CA TYR A 53 -2.31 -26.95 -12.12
C TYR A 53 -2.94 -28.34 -12.15
N ASP A 54 -4.27 -28.39 -12.06
CA ASP A 54 -5.02 -29.62 -12.31
C ASP A 54 -5.34 -29.82 -13.80
N ALA A 55 -6.06 -30.90 -14.13
CA ALA A 55 -6.44 -31.23 -15.51
C ALA A 55 -7.45 -30.25 -16.14
N LEU A 56 -8.00 -29.31 -15.37
CA LEU A 56 -8.88 -28.24 -15.84
C LEU A 56 -8.14 -26.89 -15.91
N ASP A 57 -6.81 -26.91 -15.86
CA ASP A 57 -5.93 -25.73 -15.83
C ASP A 57 -6.19 -24.79 -14.63
N ARG A 58 -6.74 -25.31 -13.53
CA ARG A 58 -6.95 -24.54 -12.30
C ARG A 58 -5.70 -24.60 -11.43
N LEU A 59 -5.30 -23.45 -10.87
CA LEU A 59 -4.12 -23.33 -10.03
C LEU A 59 -4.32 -24.07 -8.70
N THR A 60 -3.59 -25.16 -8.46
CA THR A 60 -3.71 -25.97 -7.24
C THR A 60 -2.62 -25.69 -6.21
N GLN A 61 -1.49 -25.12 -6.64
CA GLN A 61 -0.40 -24.79 -5.72
C GLN A 61 0.48 -23.67 -6.27
N VAL A 62 0.91 -22.79 -5.35
CA VAL A 62 2.02 -21.86 -5.55
C VAL A 62 3.12 -22.23 -4.55
N THR A 63 4.32 -22.52 -5.06
CA THR A 63 5.54 -22.62 -4.25
C THR A 63 6.32 -21.34 -4.39
N ASP A 64 6.46 -20.58 -3.30
CA ASP A 64 7.20 -19.32 -3.31
C ASP A 64 8.73 -19.53 -3.43
N PRO A 65 9.51 -18.44 -3.63
CA PRO A 65 10.97 -18.54 -3.75
C PRO A 65 11.72 -19.10 -2.54
N SER A 66 11.12 -19.11 -1.36
CA SER A 66 11.66 -19.73 -0.15
C SER A 66 11.23 -21.20 0.01
N GLY A 67 10.42 -21.71 -0.92
CA GLY A 67 9.99 -23.11 -0.98
C GLY A 67 8.75 -23.42 -0.16
N LEU A 68 8.00 -22.41 0.31
CA LEU A 68 6.76 -22.64 1.04
C LEU A 68 5.60 -22.79 0.06
N ASN A 69 4.66 -23.68 0.41
CA ASN A 69 3.57 -24.08 -0.48
C ASN A 69 2.24 -23.51 0.01
N THR A 70 1.59 -22.71 -0.82
CA THR A 70 0.17 -22.40 -0.68
C THR A 70 -0.63 -23.29 -1.63
N THR A 71 -1.68 -23.94 -1.13
CA THR A 71 -2.48 -24.91 -1.92
C THR A 71 -3.95 -24.53 -1.97
N TYR A 72 -4.59 -24.87 -3.08
CA TYR A 72 -5.97 -24.54 -3.41
C TYR A 72 -6.72 -25.81 -3.78
N HIS A 73 -7.89 -26.01 -3.18
CA HIS A 73 -8.80 -27.10 -3.49
C HIS A 73 -10.12 -26.57 -4.04
N TYR A 74 -10.61 -27.26 -5.08
CA TYR A 74 -11.81 -26.85 -5.80
C TYR A 74 -12.85 -27.96 -5.79
N ASP A 75 -14.11 -27.57 -5.87
CA ASP A 75 -15.20 -28.50 -6.17
C ASP A 75 -15.31 -28.79 -7.69
N GLY A 76 -16.40 -29.47 -8.08
CA GLY A 76 -16.69 -29.79 -9.47
C GLY A 76 -17.13 -28.60 -10.32
N LEU A 77 -17.47 -27.45 -9.72
CA LEU A 77 -17.85 -26.21 -10.41
C LEU A 77 -16.69 -25.22 -10.52
N SER A 78 -15.54 -25.55 -9.94
CA SER A 78 -14.33 -24.70 -9.89
C SER A 78 -14.38 -23.58 -8.87
N ASP A 79 -15.22 -23.74 -7.86
CA ASP A 79 -15.24 -22.87 -6.69
C ASP A 79 -14.18 -23.33 -5.69
N GLU A 80 -13.39 -22.39 -5.16
CA GLU A 80 -12.30 -22.66 -4.22
C GLU A 80 -12.84 -23.00 -2.83
N THR A 81 -13.00 -24.29 -2.55
CA THR A 81 -13.50 -24.79 -1.25
C THR A 81 -12.49 -24.69 -0.12
N THR A 82 -11.18 -24.71 -0.41
CA THR A 82 -10.15 -24.62 0.63
C THR A 82 -8.89 -23.96 0.12
N LEU A 83 -8.36 -23.03 0.92
CA LEU A 83 -7.02 -22.46 0.82
C LEU A 83 -6.20 -22.93 2.01
N THR A 84 -5.02 -23.48 1.78
CA THR A 84 -4.04 -23.77 2.86
C THR A 84 -2.77 -22.99 2.61
N SER A 85 -2.44 -22.09 3.51
CA SER A 85 -1.24 -21.25 3.48
C SER A 85 -0.39 -21.48 4.74
N PRO A 86 0.94 -21.50 4.62
CA PRO A 86 1.83 -21.46 5.78
C PRO A 86 1.65 -20.18 6.61
N ASP A 87 1.22 -19.08 5.99
CA ASP A 87 1.17 -17.75 6.62
C ASP A 87 -0.17 -17.45 7.29
N THR A 88 -1.27 -17.98 6.77
CA THR A 88 -2.64 -17.71 7.25
C THR A 88 -3.39 -18.96 7.71
N GLY A 89 -2.74 -20.13 7.70
CA GLY A 89 -3.38 -21.41 7.99
C GLY A 89 -4.40 -21.83 6.92
N VAL A 90 -5.47 -22.49 7.37
CA VAL A 90 -6.52 -23.03 6.49
C VAL A 90 -7.73 -22.11 6.48
N THR A 91 -8.17 -21.73 5.29
CA THR A 91 -9.47 -21.09 5.05
C THR A 91 -10.37 -22.07 4.31
N ALA A 92 -11.55 -22.37 4.87
CA ALA A 92 -12.55 -23.24 4.27
C ALA A 92 -13.78 -22.44 3.82
N LYS A 93 -14.32 -22.73 2.63
CA LYS A 93 -15.48 -22.04 2.06
C LYS A 93 -16.56 -23.03 1.60
N THR A 94 -17.80 -22.56 1.63
CA THR A 94 -18.93 -23.23 0.99
C THR A 94 -19.63 -22.27 0.04
N TYR A 95 -20.37 -22.82 -0.93
CA TYR A 95 -20.95 -22.07 -2.04
C TYR A 95 -22.42 -22.43 -2.23
N ASP A 96 -23.20 -21.48 -2.74
CA ASP A 96 -24.52 -21.74 -3.30
C ASP A 96 -24.41 -22.24 -4.75
N ALA A 97 -25.55 -22.56 -5.36
CA ALA A 97 -25.59 -23.04 -6.74
C ALA A 97 -25.19 -21.99 -7.80
N ALA A 98 -25.11 -20.70 -7.42
CA ALA A 98 -24.70 -19.61 -8.29
C ALA A 98 -23.20 -19.24 -8.15
N GLY A 99 -22.48 -19.95 -7.27
CA GLY A 99 -21.07 -19.72 -6.96
C GLY A 99 -20.83 -18.59 -5.95
N ASN A 100 -21.87 -18.13 -5.25
CA ASN A 100 -21.71 -17.17 -4.16
C ASN A 100 -21.24 -17.89 -2.89
N VAL A 101 -20.32 -17.28 -2.15
CA VAL A 101 -19.80 -17.86 -0.90
C VAL A 101 -20.89 -17.83 0.18
N LEU A 102 -21.32 -19.00 0.68
CA LEU A 102 -22.29 -19.09 1.78
C LEU A 102 -21.62 -18.99 3.15
N THR A 103 -20.49 -19.68 3.33
CA THR A 103 -19.71 -19.59 4.56
C THR A 103 -18.23 -19.52 4.27
N ALA A 104 -17.49 -18.85 5.16
CA ALA A 104 -16.04 -18.89 5.19
C ALA A 104 -15.56 -19.03 6.63
N THR A 105 -14.61 -19.94 6.87
CA THR A 105 -13.98 -20.16 8.18
C THR A 105 -12.48 -19.95 8.06
N ASP A 106 -11.91 -19.09 8.90
CA ASP A 106 -10.46 -18.82 8.94
C ASP A 106 -9.71 -19.79 9.87
N ALA A 107 -8.38 -19.65 9.95
CA ALA A 107 -7.53 -20.51 10.76
C ALA A 107 -7.67 -20.27 12.27
N ASN A 108 -8.18 -19.10 12.67
CA ASN A 108 -8.58 -18.82 14.05
C ASN A 108 -9.95 -19.45 14.40
N GLY A 109 -10.64 -20.06 13.44
CA GLY A 109 -11.96 -20.67 13.63
C GLY A 109 -13.13 -19.68 13.55
N ASN A 110 -12.87 -18.41 13.17
CA ASN A 110 -13.94 -17.44 12.96
C ASN A 110 -14.69 -17.81 11.69
N THR A 111 -16.00 -18.04 11.83
CA THR A 111 -16.89 -18.33 10.71
C THR A 111 -17.76 -17.12 10.40
N VAL A 112 -17.82 -16.73 9.13
CA VAL A 112 -18.80 -15.79 8.59
C VAL A 112 -19.79 -16.52 7.69
N THR A 113 -21.07 -16.17 7.82
CA THR A 113 -22.16 -16.67 6.96
C THR A 113 -22.74 -15.52 6.16
N PHE A 114 -22.85 -15.70 4.85
CA PHE A 114 -23.42 -14.71 3.94
C PHE A 114 -24.82 -15.10 3.47
N THR A 115 -25.61 -14.08 3.17
CA THR A 115 -26.88 -14.24 2.46
C THR A 115 -26.93 -13.28 1.27
N TYR A 116 -27.72 -13.63 0.28
CA TYR A 116 -27.83 -12.90 -0.99
C TYR A 116 -29.29 -12.73 -1.36
N ASP A 117 -29.58 -11.67 -2.13
CA ASP A 117 -30.87 -11.51 -2.79
C ASP A 117 -30.94 -12.29 -4.11
N ALA A 118 -32.08 -12.21 -4.78
CA ALA A 118 -32.31 -12.92 -6.05
C ALA A 118 -31.43 -12.42 -7.22
N ASN A 119 -30.72 -11.30 -7.05
CA ASN A 119 -29.79 -10.72 -8.02
C ASN A 119 -28.32 -10.98 -7.62
N ASP A 120 -28.05 -11.94 -6.75
CA ASP A 120 -26.73 -12.26 -6.19
C ASP A 120 -26.07 -11.09 -5.43
N ARG A 121 -26.86 -10.12 -4.94
CA ARG A 121 -26.33 -9.02 -4.12
C ARG A 121 -26.32 -9.44 -2.65
N ARG A 122 -25.19 -9.27 -1.99
CA ARG A 122 -25.00 -9.68 -0.58
C ARG A 122 -25.92 -8.88 0.33
N LEU A 123 -26.76 -9.54 1.12
CA LEU A 123 -27.66 -8.93 2.10
C LEU A 123 -27.06 -8.91 3.52
N SER A 124 -26.27 -9.91 3.88
CA SER A 124 -25.66 -9.98 5.22
C SER A 124 -24.30 -10.64 5.23
N ALA A 125 -23.51 -10.33 6.25
CA ALA A 125 -22.37 -11.09 6.72
C ALA A 125 -22.53 -11.29 8.23
N SER A 126 -22.76 -12.53 8.68
CA SER A 126 -23.04 -12.84 10.08
C SER A 126 -21.90 -13.62 10.73
N TYR A 127 -21.47 -13.18 11.90
CA TYR A 127 -20.41 -13.76 12.71
C TYR A 127 -20.99 -14.38 13.99
N ALA A 128 -20.18 -15.17 14.71
CA ALA A 128 -20.58 -15.74 16.00
C ALA A 128 -20.89 -14.64 17.03
N ASP A 129 -20.10 -13.56 17.03
CA ASP A 129 -20.42 -12.33 17.75
C ASP A 129 -21.35 -11.46 16.90
N SER A 130 -22.63 -11.40 17.28
CA SER A 130 -23.65 -10.65 16.54
C SER A 130 -23.37 -9.15 16.50
N THR A 131 -22.53 -8.61 17.39
CA THR A 131 -22.14 -7.20 17.35
C THR A 131 -21.27 -6.87 16.14
N GLN A 132 -20.73 -7.88 15.46
CA GLN A 132 -19.91 -7.73 14.26
C GLN A 132 -20.68 -8.06 12.97
N ASN A 133 -21.98 -8.37 13.08
CA ASN A 133 -22.81 -8.63 11.93
C ASN A 133 -22.94 -7.39 11.06
N ILE A 134 -22.94 -7.62 9.75
CA ILE A 134 -23.10 -6.58 8.74
C ILE A 134 -24.38 -6.84 7.97
N SER A 135 -25.19 -5.81 7.78
CA SER A 135 -26.33 -5.82 6.87
C SER A 135 -26.13 -4.82 5.75
N TYR A 136 -26.50 -5.22 4.54
CA TYR A 136 -26.47 -4.42 3.33
C TYR A 136 -27.91 -4.24 2.83
N ALA A 137 -28.27 -3.01 2.51
CA ALA A 137 -29.55 -2.69 1.94
C ALA A 137 -29.38 -1.94 0.63
N TYR A 138 -30.19 -2.33 -0.36
CA TYR A 138 -30.17 -1.81 -1.71
C TYR A 138 -31.52 -1.21 -2.04
N ASP A 139 -31.55 -0.28 -2.99
CA ASP A 139 -32.78 0.24 -3.58
C ASP A 139 -33.73 0.92 -2.57
N GLU A 140 -33.24 1.26 -1.37
CA GLU A 140 -34.09 1.81 -0.32
C GLU A 140 -34.63 3.19 -0.71
N ALA A 141 -35.91 3.40 -0.45
CA ALA A 141 -36.56 4.67 -0.72
C ALA A 141 -35.93 5.81 0.09
N ASN A 142 -35.95 7.01 -0.49
CA ASN A 142 -35.35 8.24 0.06
C ASN A 142 -35.81 8.58 1.49
N ASN A 143 -37.04 8.24 1.86
CA ASN A 143 -37.57 8.44 3.22
C ASN A 143 -36.97 7.46 4.26
N VAL A 144 -36.36 6.35 3.83
CA VAL A 144 -35.66 5.39 4.68
C VAL A 144 -34.20 5.82 4.90
N THR A 145 -33.53 6.26 3.84
CA THR A 145 -32.12 6.68 3.88
C THR A 145 -31.92 8.12 4.37
N GLY A 146 -32.97 8.95 4.33
CA GLY A 146 -32.88 10.38 4.61
C GLY A 146 -32.30 11.20 3.44
N CYS A 147 -32.07 10.59 2.28
CA CYS A 147 -31.64 11.30 1.07
C CYS A 147 -32.79 12.15 0.51
N THR A 148 -32.58 13.42 0.19
CA THR A 148 -33.65 14.29 -0.34
C THR A 148 -33.98 14.00 -1.82
N THR A 149 -32.96 13.87 -2.68
CA THR A 149 -33.11 13.68 -4.14
C THR A 149 -32.13 12.63 -4.66
N SER A 150 -32.23 11.40 -4.17
CA SER A 150 -31.40 10.27 -4.61
C SER A 150 -32.11 9.40 -5.66
N TYR A 151 -31.32 8.69 -6.48
CA TYR A 151 -31.73 7.68 -7.45
C TYR A 151 -31.22 6.29 -6.99
N PRO A 152 -31.88 5.65 -6.01
CA PRO A 152 -31.31 4.48 -5.31
C PRO A 152 -31.40 3.15 -6.07
N ILE A 153 -32.25 3.04 -7.09
CA ILE A 153 -32.52 1.78 -7.78
C ILE A 153 -31.26 1.27 -8.50
N GLY A 154 -30.91 0.02 -8.24
CA GLY A 154 -29.70 -0.65 -8.70
C GLY A 154 -28.49 -0.48 -7.78
N HIS A 155 -28.61 0.30 -6.70
CA HIS A 155 -27.46 0.73 -5.88
C HIS A 155 -27.56 0.30 -4.42
N LEU A 156 -26.38 0.14 -3.80
CA LEU A 156 -26.24 -0.06 -2.36
C LEU A 156 -26.57 1.26 -1.65
N THR A 157 -27.65 1.30 -0.89
CA THR A 157 -28.12 2.53 -0.25
C THR A 157 -27.66 2.65 1.19
N ARG A 158 -27.44 1.52 1.87
CA ARG A 158 -27.07 1.52 3.28
C ARG A 158 -26.30 0.27 3.68
N MET A 159 -25.33 0.47 4.56
CA MET A 159 -24.62 -0.57 5.28
C MET A 159 -24.68 -0.32 6.77
N ILE A 160 -24.85 -1.37 7.55
CA ILE A 160 -24.87 -1.30 9.01
C ILE A 160 -23.94 -2.38 9.53
N GLU A 161 -23.01 -2.00 10.39
CA GLU A 161 -22.21 -2.90 11.21
C GLU A 161 -22.30 -2.41 12.64
N SER A 162 -22.88 -3.20 13.55
CA SER A 162 -23.06 -2.77 14.93
C SER A 162 -23.81 -1.42 15.02
N ALA A 163 -23.26 -0.45 15.75
CA ALA A 163 -23.71 0.93 15.83
C ALA A 163 -23.20 1.85 14.69
N VAL A 164 -22.44 1.32 13.72
CA VAL A 164 -21.92 2.09 12.58
C VAL A 164 -22.85 1.94 11.38
N THR A 165 -23.38 3.05 10.87
CA THR A 165 -24.24 3.09 9.68
C THR A 165 -23.62 3.96 8.59
N THR A 166 -23.47 3.43 7.38
CA THR A 166 -23.07 4.18 6.20
C THR A 166 -24.24 4.26 5.22
N VAL A 167 -24.58 5.44 4.72
CA VAL A 167 -25.65 5.70 3.75
C VAL A 167 -25.08 6.39 2.52
N TYR A 168 -25.51 5.95 1.33
CA TYR A 168 -25.13 6.55 0.06
C TYR A 168 -26.35 7.14 -0.65
N CYS A 169 -26.19 8.36 -1.18
CA CYS A 169 -27.14 9.01 -2.06
C CYS A 169 -26.52 9.17 -3.45
N TYR A 170 -27.33 8.96 -4.50
CA TYR A 170 -26.88 8.91 -5.89
C TYR A 170 -27.59 9.96 -6.74
N ASN A 171 -26.90 10.51 -7.74
CA ASN A 171 -27.57 11.26 -8.81
C ASN A 171 -28.12 10.34 -9.91
N ALA A 172 -28.79 10.92 -10.90
CA ALA A 172 -29.41 10.19 -12.01
C ALA A 172 -28.41 9.42 -12.88
N GLN A 173 -27.12 9.77 -12.84
CA GLN A 173 -26.03 9.11 -13.55
C GLN A 173 -25.39 7.98 -12.73
N GLY A 174 -25.84 7.74 -11.49
CA GLY A 174 -25.31 6.70 -10.60
C GLY A 174 -24.06 7.11 -9.82
N TYR A 175 -23.65 8.38 -9.86
CA TYR A 175 -22.54 8.86 -9.03
C TYR A 175 -23.02 9.15 -7.60
N VAL A 176 -22.18 8.83 -6.62
CA VAL A 176 -22.41 9.24 -5.23
C VAL A 176 -22.34 10.76 -5.12
N ILE A 177 -23.38 11.35 -4.53
CA ILE A 177 -23.50 12.78 -4.24
C ILE A 177 -23.51 13.07 -2.73
N GLN A 178 -23.70 12.05 -1.90
CA GLN A 178 -23.60 12.16 -0.45
C GLN A 178 -23.26 10.79 0.15
N LYS A 179 -22.26 10.76 1.05
CA LYS A 179 -21.93 9.65 1.94
C LYS A 179 -22.14 10.13 3.37
N SER A 180 -23.03 9.47 4.10
CA SER A 180 -23.27 9.76 5.52
C SER A 180 -22.82 8.59 6.36
N GLN A 181 -22.01 8.85 7.37
CA GLN A 181 -21.48 7.84 8.28
C GLN A 181 -21.84 8.21 9.71
N THR A 182 -22.61 7.34 10.36
CA THR A 182 -23.01 7.51 11.76
C THR A 182 -22.26 6.52 12.63
N VAL A 183 -21.59 7.00 13.68
CA VAL A 183 -20.89 6.20 14.69
C VAL A 183 -21.21 6.79 16.07
N ASP A 184 -21.67 5.95 17.00
CA ASP A 184 -22.02 6.35 18.38
C ASP A 184 -22.91 7.61 18.48
N GLY A 185 -23.88 7.73 17.56
CA GLY A 185 -24.82 8.86 17.51
C GLY A 185 -24.27 10.13 16.86
N HIS A 186 -23.00 10.15 16.42
CA HIS A 186 -22.43 11.23 15.63
C HIS A 186 -22.52 10.90 14.14
N THR A 187 -23.08 11.82 13.34
CA THR A 187 -23.20 11.65 11.88
C THR A 187 -22.26 12.61 11.16
N ASP A 188 -21.28 12.06 10.45
CA ASP A 188 -20.45 12.78 9.49
C ASP A 188 -21.07 12.69 8.10
N VAL A 189 -21.20 13.83 7.42
CA VAL A 189 -21.77 13.89 6.07
C VAL A 189 -20.77 14.51 5.12
N THR A 190 -20.36 13.73 4.12
CA THR A 190 -19.59 14.23 2.98
C THR A 190 -20.52 14.33 1.79
N SER A 191 -20.55 15.48 1.12
CA SER A 191 -21.36 15.70 -0.09
C SER A 191 -20.48 16.05 -1.28
N TYR A 192 -20.93 15.69 -2.47
CA TYR A 192 -20.18 15.90 -3.70
C TYR A 192 -21.02 16.59 -4.76
N THR A 193 -20.40 17.50 -5.50
CA THR A 193 -20.95 17.98 -6.76
C THR A 193 -20.11 17.47 -7.91
N ARG A 194 -20.76 17.12 -9.02
CA ARG A 194 -20.11 16.59 -10.21
C ARG A 194 -20.62 17.27 -11.47
N SER A 195 -19.75 17.38 -12.47
CA SER A 195 -20.16 17.78 -13.81
C SER A 195 -21.02 16.66 -14.45
N PRO A 196 -21.77 16.95 -15.52
CA PRO A 196 -22.50 15.93 -16.26
C PRO A 196 -21.61 14.78 -16.78
N GLY A 197 -20.32 15.04 -17.02
CA GLY A 197 -19.32 14.04 -17.42
C GLY A 197 -18.67 13.30 -16.25
N GLY A 198 -19.16 13.46 -15.01
CA GLY A 198 -18.69 12.73 -13.82
C GLY A 198 -17.49 13.34 -13.10
N LYS A 199 -16.92 14.45 -13.59
CA LYS A 199 -15.78 15.11 -12.92
C LYS A 199 -16.21 15.72 -11.59
N LEU A 200 -15.41 15.52 -10.55
CA LEU A 200 -15.65 16.06 -9.21
C LEU A 200 -15.46 17.58 -9.20
N LEU A 201 -16.52 18.34 -8.95
CA LEU A 201 -16.48 19.80 -8.91
C LEU A 201 -16.28 20.32 -7.49
N SER A 202 -16.88 19.68 -6.48
CA SER A 202 -16.63 20.03 -5.08
C SER A 202 -16.88 18.87 -4.13
N ILE A 203 -16.23 18.94 -2.98
CA ILE A 203 -16.47 18.13 -1.79
C ILE A 203 -16.88 19.08 -0.67
N THR A 204 -18.03 18.85 -0.05
CA THR A 204 -18.37 19.46 1.24
C THR A 204 -18.08 18.46 2.34
N HIS A 205 -17.17 18.81 3.23
CA HIS A 205 -16.73 17.97 4.34
C HIS A 205 -17.72 18.02 5.51
N PRO A 206 -17.66 17.08 6.45
CA PRO A 206 -18.52 17.09 7.65
C PRO A 206 -18.40 18.35 8.51
N SER A 207 -17.26 19.06 8.44
CA SER A 207 -17.07 20.39 9.05
C SER A 207 -17.99 21.49 8.47
N GLY A 208 -18.56 21.27 7.29
CA GLY A 208 -19.27 22.27 6.48
C GLY A 208 -18.36 23.03 5.51
N ASN A 209 -17.04 22.89 5.60
CA ASN A 209 -16.12 23.47 4.63
C ASN A 209 -16.29 22.79 3.27
N GLN A 210 -16.27 23.59 2.20
CA GLN A 210 -16.34 23.07 0.83
C GLN A 210 -15.02 23.30 0.09
N VAL A 211 -14.46 22.23 -0.45
CA VAL A 211 -13.33 22.26 -1.37
C VAL A 211 -13.86 22.18 -2.80
N SER A 212 -13.52 23.15 -3.64
CA SER A 212 -13.94 23.21 -5.05
C SER A 212 -12.76 23.07 -6.00
N TYR A 213 -13.00 22.41 -7.13
CA TYR A 213 -12.03 22.10 -8.17
C TYR A 213 -12.39 22.81 -9.48
N SER A 214 -11.45 23.56 -10.04
CA SER A 214 -11.55 24.09 -11.39
C SER A 214 -10.79 23.20 -12.37
N TYR A 215 -11.22 23.19 -13.63
CA TYR A 215 -10.61 22.39 -14.68
C TYR A 215 -10.17 23.28 -15.86
N ASP A 216 -9.09 22.90 -16.52
CA ASP A 216 -8.68 23.51 -17.79
C ASP A 216 -9.47 22.93 -18.98
N ALA A 217 -9.16 23.40 -20.19
CA ALA A 217 -9.84 22.97 -21.42
C ALA A 217 -9.60 21.50 -21.76
N ASP A 218 -8.44 20.95 -21.38
CA ASP A 218 -8.08 19.53 -21.56
C ASP A 218 -8.69 18.66 -20.45
N GLY A 219 -9.21 19.30 -19.41
CA GLY A 219 -9.96 18.67 -18.36
C GLY A 219 -9.14 18.21 -17.16
N HIS A 220 -7.92 18.72 -17.00
CA HIS A 220 -7.09 18.55 -15.81
C HIS A 220 -7.45 19.59 -14.75
N VAL A 221 -7.12 19.32 -13.48
CA VAL A 221 -7.38 20.26 -12.39
C VAL A 221 -6.49 21.50 -12.55
N SER A 222 -7.09 22.68 -12.69
CA SER A 222 -6.38 23.95 -12.88
C SER A 222 -6.25 24.78 -11.59
N GLY A 223 -7.01 24.44 -10.55
CA GLY A 223 -7.03 25.15 -9.28
C GLY A 223 -7.91 24.49 -8.24
N VAL A 224 -7.65 24.83 -6.97
CA VAL A 224 -8.40 24.34 -5.80
C VAL A 224 -8.71 25.52 -4.89
N THR A 225 -9.97 25.65 -4.47
CA THR A 225 -10.42 26.69 -3.53
C THR A 225 -11.15 26.07 -2.35
N ALA A 226 -11.05 26.70 -1.18
CA ALA A 226 -11.86 26.39 -0.02
C ALA A 226 -12.90 27.50 0.19
N ILE A 227 -14.15 27.10 0.43
CA ILE A 227 -15.24 27.96 0.87
C ILE A 227 -15.53 27.57 2.31
N THR A 228 -15.25 28.48 3.22
CA THR A 228 -15.40 28.30 4.67
C THR A 228 -16.32 29.38 5.22
N ALA A 229 -16.62 29.34 6.52
CA ALA A 229 -17.32 30.45 7.19
C ALA A 229 -16.57 31.79 7.07
N ASN A 230 -15.24 31.76 6.88
CA ASN A 230 -14.39 32.93 6.68
C ASN A 230 -14.43 33.48 5.24
N GLY A 231 -15.14 32.81 4.33
CA GLY A 231 -15.21 33.13 2.90
C GLY A 231 -14.37 32.19 2.02
N THR A 232 -14.17 32.61 0.78
CA THR A 232 -13.46 31.84 -0.23
C THR A 232 -11.96 32.12 -0.20
N THR A 233 -11.15 31.07 -0.09
CA THR A 233 -9.68 31.11 -0.12
C THR A 233 -9.15 30.24 -1.25
N THR A 234 -8.21 30.75 -2.05
CA THR A 234 -7.49 29.92 -3.03
C THR A 234 -6.46 29.06 -2.31
N LEU A 235 -6.52 27.74 -2.50
CA LEU A 235 -5.57 26.79 -1.93
C LEU A 235 -4.46 26.42 -2.89
N VAL A 236 -4.80 26.30 -4.17
CA VAL A 236 -3.86 25.99 -5.26
C VAL A 236 -4.24 26.78 -6.51
N SER A 237 -3.23 27.33 -7.18
CA SER A 237 -3.35 28.04 -8.47
C SER A 237 -2.18 27.69 -9.39
N ASN A 238 -2.23 28.16 -10.64
CA ASN A 238 -1.16 28.01 -11.64
C ASN A 238 -0.70 26.56 -11.83
N VAL A 239 -1.63 25.60 -11.84
CA VAL A 239 -1.29 24.19 -12.05
C VAL A 239 -0.84 23.99 -13.49
N THR A 240 0.35 23.44 -13.69
CA THR A 240 0.92 23.12 -15.00
C THR A 240 1.17 21.63 -15.14
N TYR A 241 1.07 21.12 -16.36
CA TYR A 241 1.23 19.70 -16.69
C TYR A 241 2.28 19.52 -17.78
N LEU A 242 2.95 18.36 -17.78
CA LEU A 242 3.65 17.90 -18.98
C LEU A 242 2.63 17.34 -20.00
N PRO A 243 2.94 17.39 -21.32
CA PRO A 243 2.05 16.81 -22.33
C PRO A 243 1.74 15.34 -22.02
N PHE A 244 0.47 14.98 -21.90
CA PHE A 244 0.02 13.63 -21.53
C PHE A 244 0.70 13.07 -20.27
N GLY A 245 1.13 13.95 -19.36
CA GLY A 245 2.04 13.62 -18.28
C GLY A 245 1.65 14.24 -16.94
N PRO A 246 2.52 14.10 -15.93
CA PRO A 246 2.24 14.54 -14.57
C PRO A 246 2.22 16.06 -14.41
N ILE A 247 1.73 16.50 -13.25
CA ILE A 247 1.83 17.89 -12.79
C ILE A 247 3.31 18.30 -12.77
N SER A 248 3.67 19.35 -13.52
CA SER A 248 5.01 19.94 -13.58
C SER A 248 5.20 21.11 -12.61
N GLY A 249 4.11 21.70 -12.12
CA GLY A 249 4.18 22.77 -11.14
C GLY A 249 2.82 23.24 -10.66
N TYR A 250 2.82 23.94 -9.53
CA TYR A 250 1.65 24.62 -8.96
C TYR A 250 2.09 25.66 -7.91
N THR A 251 1.21 26.61 -7.60
CA THR A 251 1.41 27.60 -6.54
C THR A 251 0.40 27.37 -5.42
N LEU A 252 0.90 27.16 -4.21
CA LEU A 252 0.10 27.05 -2.98
C LEU A 252 -0.50 28.42 -2.61
N GLY A 253 -1.62 28.42 -1.88
CA GLY A 253 -2.36 29.63 -1.51
C GLY A 253 -1.59 30.63 -0.64
N ASN A 254 -0.50 30.20 0.04
CA ASN A 254 0.44 31.09 0.72
C ASN A 254 1.53 31.68 -0.21
N GLY A 255 1.40 31.49 -1.53
CA GLY A 255 2.30 32.04 -2.55
C GLY A 255 3.55 31.18 -2.84
N GLN A 256 3.72 30.03 -2.18
CA GLN A 256 4.85 29.14 -2.46
C GLN A 256 4.64 28.37 -3.76
N THR A 257 5.57 28.54 -4.70
CA THR A 257 5.59 27.76 -5.94
C THR A 257 6.36 26.47 -5.76
N ILE A 258 5.76 25.37 -6.18
CA ILE A 258 6.35 24.04 -6.23
C ILE A 258 6.60 23.68 -7.70
N THR A 259 7.85 23.41 -8.05
CA THR A 259 8.26 22.96 -9.38
C THR A 259 8.64 21.49 -9.33
N ARG A 260 8.15 20.71 -10.28
CA ARG A 260 8.43 19.27 -10.42
C ARG A 260 9.05 19.02 -11.80
N SER A 261 10.31 18.63 -11.81
CA SER A 261 11.05 18.26 -13.02
C SER A 261 11.09 16.75 -13.17
N TYR A 262 11.09 16.30 -14.42
CA TYR A 262 11.03 14.89 -14.76
C TYR A 262 12.04 14.56 -15.86
N ASP A 263 12.45 13.30 -15.91
CA ASP A 263 13.14 12.77 -17.08
C ASP A 263 12.17 12.47 -18.24
N ALA A 264 12.71 11.98 -19.35
CA ALA A 264 11.95 11.67 -20.56
C ALA A 264 10.91 10.54 -20.37
N ASN A 265 10.98 9.77 -19.27
CA ASN A 265 10.03 8.72 -18.92
C ASN A 265 9.03 9.18 -17.83
N TYR A 266 8.91 10.49 -17.62
CA TYR A 266 8.06 11.11 -16.59
C TYR A 266 8.35 10.65 -15.16
N ARG A 267 9.61 10.32 -14.86
CA ARG A 267 10.07 10.02 -13.49
C ARG A 267 10.65 11.29 -12.88
N LEU A 268 10.20 11.64 -11.66
CA LEU A 268 10.60 12.89 -11.01
C LEU A 268 12.11 12.90 -10.73
N THR A 269 12.83 13.91 -11.21
CA THR A 269 14.26 14.14 -10.94
C THR A 269 14.45 15.22 -9.88
N ASP A 270 13.57 16.23 -9.87
CA ASP A 270 13.68 17.36 -8.98
C ASP A 270 12.30 17.81 -8.50
N LEU A 271 12.20 18.12 -7.22
CA LEU A 271 11.10 18.86 -6.64
C LEU A 271 11.69 20.05 -5.91
N VAL A 272 11.31 21.26 -6.30
CA VAL A 272 11.85 22.49 -5.71
C VAL A 272 10.71 23.33 -5.18
N GLY A 273 10.77 23.64 -3.89
CA GLY A 273 9.87 24.55 -3.20
C GLY A 273 10.56 25.20 -1.99
N PRO A 274 10.06 26.34 -1.48
CA PRO A 274 10.73 27.04 -0.37
C PRO A 274 10.82 26.21 0.91
N ALA A 275 9.79 25.40 1.21
CA ALA A 275 9.74 24.56 2.41
C ALA A 275 10.38 23.17 2.25
N PHE A 276 10.56 22.67 1.02
CA PHE A 276 11.12 21.35 0.76
C PHE A 276 11.70 21.29 -0.66
N THR A 277 12.93 20.79 -0.76
CA THR A 277 13.62 20.54 -2.03
C THR A 277 14.17 19.11 -2.04
N LEU A 278 14.05 18.45 -3.18
CA LEU A 278 14.52 17.10 -3.42
C LEU A 278 15.17 17.02 -4.80
N HIS A 279 16.42 16.56 -4.84
CA HIS A 279 17.12 16.24 -6.08
C HIS A 279 17.50 14.76 -6.06
N VAL A 280 17.12 14.01 -7.09
CA VAL A 280 17.38 12.57 -7.19
C VAL A 280 18.11 12.21 -8.47
N ALA A 281 19.06 11.28 -8.35
CA ALA A 281 19.59 10.51 -9.47
C ALA A 281 18.84 9.18 -9.54
N ARG A 282 18.61 8.69 -10.76
CA ARG A 282 17.93 7.42 -11.01
C ARG A 282 18.74 6.53 -11.93
N ASP A 283 18.57 5.22 -11.79
CA ASP A 283 19.05 4.27 -12.77
C ASP A 283 18.14 4.18 -14.00
N ALA A 284 18.52 3.35 -14.97
CA ALA A 284 17.74 3.13 -16.18
C ALA A 284 16.33 2.58 -15.90
N MET A 285 16.17 1.77 -14.84
CA MET A 285 14.89 1.19 -14.41
C MET A 285 14.03 2.20 -13.60
N GLY A 286 14.60 3.33 -13.22
CA GLY A 286 13.92 4.43 -12.53
C GLY A 286 14.10 4.42 -11.01
N HIS A 287 14.83 3.46 -10.45
CA HIS A 287 15.12 3.42 -9.02
C HIS A 287 16.03 4.58 -8.62
N ILE A 288 15.78 5.15 -7.45
CA ILE A 288 16.57 6.27 -6.93
C ILE A 288 17.93 5.73 -6.49
N THR A 289 19.02 6.15 -7.14
CA THR A 289 20.37 5.71 -6.78
C THR A 289 21.09 6.71 -5.88
N ALA A 290 20.67 7.97 -5.88
CA ALA A 290 21.18 8.98 -4.98
C ALA A 290 20.19 10.12 -4.75
N THR A 291 20.32 10.78 -3.59
CA THR A 291 19.79 12.14 -3.35
C THR A 291 20.94 13.11 -3.18
N GLY A 292 20.72 14.40 -3.45
CA GLY A 292 21.78 15.40 -3.28
C GLY A 292 21.28 16.84 -3.17
N ASN A 293 22.25 17.76 -3.15
CA ASN A 293 21.99 19.19 -2.93
C ASN A 293 21.78 20.00 -4.22
N SER A 294 21.88 19.37 -5.39
CA SER A 294 21.65 20.02 -6.68
C SER A 294 21.11 19.03 -7.72
N PRO A 295 20.55 19.49 -8.84
CA PRO A 295 20.00 18.63 -9.89
C PRO A 295 20.96 17.53 -10.35
N GLY A 296 20.42 16.32 -10.50
CA GLY A 296 21.21 15.11 -10.73
C GLY A 296 21.88 14.54 -9.47
N ALA A 297 21.50 15.03 -8.28
CA ALA A 297 22.00 14.61 -6.98
C ALA A 297 23.54 14.72 -6.85
N ASN A 298 24.12 15.85 -7.29
CA ASN A 298 25.58 16.06 -7.28
C ASN A 298 25.99 17.32 -6.47
N PRO A 299 26.81 17.21 -5.41
CA PRO A 299 27.28 15.96 -4.80
C PRO A 299 26.12 15.20 -4.15
N ALA A 300 26.26 13.87 -4.10
CA ALA A 300 25.31 13.00 -3.42
C ALA A 300 25.41 13.19 -1.90
N THR A 301 24.27 13.35 -1.25
CA THR A 301 24.15 13.35 0.22
C THR A 301 23.81 11.97 0.76
N GLU A 302 23.14 11.14 -0.04
CA GLU A 302 22.94 9.71 0.19
C GLU A 302 22.99 8.94 -1.12
N THR A 303 23.39 7.68 -1.05
CA THR A 303 23.29 6.71 -2.14
C THR A 303 22.55 5.47 -1.70
N TYR A 304 21.83 4.85 -2.64
CA TYR A 304 20.95 3.71 -2.38
C TYR A 304 21.38 2.52 -3.21
N SER A 305 21.53 1.37 -2.56
CA SER A 305 21.89 0.11 -3.21
C SER A 305 20.72 -0.85 -3.20
N TYR A 306 20.65 -1.67 -4.25
CA TYR A 306 19.58 -2.64 -4.46
C TYR A 306 20.13 -4.02 -4.75
N ASP A 307 19.35 -5.05 -4.44
CA ASP A 307 19.63 -6.40 -4.94
C ASP A 307 19.11 -6.60 -6.38
N PRO A 308 19.40 -7.73 -7.05
CA PRO A 308 18.90 -8.03 -8.40
C PRO A 308 17.38 -7.98 -8.61
N LEU A 309 16.57 -8.00 -7.54
CA LEU A 309 15.12 -7.85 -7.59
C LEU A 309 14.67 -6.42 -7.28
N TYR A 310 15.61 -5.47 -7.26
CA TYR A 310 15.40 -4.05 -6.94
C TYR A 310 14.85 -3.76 -5.54
N ARG A 311 15.17 -4.63 -4.58
CA ARG A 311 14.84 -4.42 -3.16
C ARG A 311 15.93 -3.59 -2.51
N LEU A 312 15.55 -2.56 -1.73
CA LEU A 312 16.51 -1.65 -1.10
C LEU A 312 17.37 -2.40 -0.07
N THR A 313 18.69 -2.50 -0.29
CA THR A 313 19.61 -3.24 0.59
C THR A 313 20.50 -2.35 1.44
N ALA A 314 20.80 -1.13 1.00
CA ALA A 314 21.61 -0.22 1.79
C ALA A 314 21.34 1.25 1.48
N ILE A 315 21.49 2.08 2.50
CA ILE A 315 21.55 3.54 2.44
C ILE A 315 22.94 3.93 2.94
N THR A 316 23.69 4.67 2.13
CA THR A 316 25.07 5.09 2.41
C THR A 316 25.15 6.61 2.41
N GLU A 317 25.73 7.19 3.46
CA GLU A 317 25.90 8.64 3.62
C GLU A 317 26.94 9.20 2.65
N ALA A 318 27.01 10.54 2.57
CA ALA A 318 27.97 11.26 1.74
C ALA A 318 29.44 10.93 2.04
N ASP A 319 29.76 10.54 3.29
CA ASP A 319 31.11 10.17 3.71
C ASP A 319 31.48 8.70 3.38
N GLY A 320 30.54 7.94 2.80
CA GLY A 320 30.70 6.54 2.45
C GLY A 320 30.37 5.56 3.58
N SER A 321 29.99 6.04 4.77
CA SER A 321 29.52 5.18 5.84
C SER A 321 28.11 4.64 5.58
N THR A 322 27.84 3.40 5.99
CA THR A 322 26.52 2.79 5.85
C THR A 322 25.60 3.29 6.97
N LEU A 323 24.55 4.02 6.59
CA LEU A 323 23.51 4.49 7.50
C LEU A 323 22.57 3.35 7.90
N GLU A 324 22.10 2.60 6.90
CA GLU A 324 21.25 1.44 7.08
C GLU A 324 21.62 0.35 6.07
N SER A 325 21.61 -0.92 6.49
CA SER A 325 21.62 -2.05 5.55
C SER A 325 20.64 -3.14 5.96
N VAL A 326 20.04 -3.78 4.97
CA VAL A 326 19.03 -4.83 5.12
C VAL A 326 19.39 -6.00 4.23
N THR A 327 19.25 -7.22 4.76
CA THR A 327 19.38 -8.44 3.98
C THR A 327 18.04 -9.13 3.86
N TYR A 328 17.83 -9.89 2.78
CA TYR A 328 16.55 -10.52 2.48
C TYR A 328 16.72 -12.01 2.19
N ASN A 329 15.68 -12.79 2.47
CA ASN A 329 15.52 -14.11 1.89
C ASN A 329 15.07 -13.99 0.40
N PRO A 330 14.98 -15.11 -0.35
CA PRO A 330 14.47 -15.11 -1.72
C PRO A 330 13.10 -14.45 -1.90
N THR A 331 12.16 -14.64 -0.96
CA THR A 331 10.79 -14.08 -1.04
C THR A 331 10.74 -12.57 -0.77
N GLY A 332 11.65 -12.03 0.03
CA GLY A 332 11.68 -10.60 0.41
C GLY A 332 11.48 -10.33 1.89
N ASP A 333 11.47 -11.35 2.75
CA ASP A 333 11.52 -11.11 4.18
C ASP A 333 12.91 -10.69 4.62
N ARG A 334 12.97 -9.69 5.50
CA ARG A 334 14.23 -9.21 6.07
C ARG A 334 14.87 -10.29 6.95
N LEU A 335 16.14 -10.61 6.72
CA LEU A 335 16.92 -11.52 7.57
C LEU A 335 17.73 -10.76 8.61
N SER A 336 18.10 -9.52 8.34
CA SER A 336 18.76 -8.63 9.30
C SER A 336 18.59 -7.17 8.92
N LYS A 337 18.74 -6.30 9.91
CA LYS A 337 18.90 -4.85 9.73
C LYS A 337 20.12 -4.35 10.53
N THR A 338 20.96 -3.54 9.91
CA THR A 338 22.00 -2.75 10.59
C THR A 338 21.70 -1.28 10.40
N GLY A 339 21.98 -0.45 11.39
CA GLY A 339 21.82 1.00 11.29
C GLY A 339 21.58 1.62 12.66
N SER A 340 21.27 2.91 12.68
CA SER A 340 20.69 3.58 13.84
C SER A 340 19.18 3.33 13.87
N GLY A 341 18.57 3.19 15.06
CA GLY A 341 17.13 3.01 15.20
C GLY A 341 16.69 1.67 15.81
N LEU A 342 15.40 1.39 15.68
CA LEU A 342 14.73 0.20 16.22
C LEU A 342 14.88 -1.00 15.28
N ALA A 343 14.56 -2.18 15.82
CA ALA A 343 14.59 -3.45 15.10
C ALA A 343 15.92 -3.79 14.40
N THR A 344 17.05 -3.40 14.98
CA THR A 344 18.39 -3.79 14.51
C THR A 344 18.74 -5.21 14.95
N GLY A 345 19.64 -5.87 14.19
CA GLY A 345 20.09 -7.24 14.43
C GLY A 345 19.43 -8.27 13.51
N ALA A 346 19.54 -9.54 13.87
CA ALA A 346 19.01 -10.67 13.11
C ALA A 346 17.49 -10.83 13.30
N TYR A 347 16.81 -11.28 12.26
CA TYR A 347 15.37 -11.49 12.23
C TYR A 347 15.08 -12.98 12.24
N SER A 348 14.03 -13.39 12.94
CA SER A 348 13.63 -14.78 13.12
C SER A 348 12.16 -14.96 12.80
N TYR A 349 11.83 -16.09 12.17
CA TYR A 349 10.52 -16.40 11.63
C TYR A 349 9.99 -17.70 12.23
N ASN A 350 8.67 -17.82 12.34
CA ASN A 350 8.04 -19.07 12.69
C ASN A 350 8.41 -20.13 11.62
N PRO A 351 8.89 -21.33 11.97
CA PRO A 351 9.41 -22.28 11.00
C PRO A 351 8.44 -22.58 9.85
N ASN A 352 8.96 -22.53 8.62
CA ASN A 352 8.20 -22.75 7.39
C ASN A 352 7.06 -21.74 7.12
N THR A 353 7.24 -20.50 7.58
CA THR A 353 6.31 -19.39 7.32
C THR A 353 7.10 -18.10 7.05
N HIS A 354 6.39 -17.05 6.64
CA HIS A 354 6.86 -15.67 6.57
C HIS A 354 6.48 -14.85 7.82
N GLN A 355 5.97 -15.47 8.89
CA GLN A 355 5.56 -14.81 10.14
C GLN A 355 6.77 -14.41 10.99
N LEU A 356 7.00 -13.10 11.16
CA LEU A 356 8.12 -12.57 11.95
C LEU A 356 7.85 -12.75 13.46
N ILE A 357 8.69 -13.51 14.15
CA ILE A 357 8.58 -13.78 15.60
C ILE A 357 9.66 -13.10 16.44
N GLY A 358 10.66 -12.49 15.80
CA GLY A 358 11.68 -11.74 16.53
C GLY A 358 12.58 -10.90 15.65
N THR A 359 12.96 -9.74 16.16
CA THR A 359 14.07 -8.91 15.69
C THR A 359 15.17 -8.94 16.75
N GLY A 360 16.37 -8.43 16.46
CA GLY A 360 17.49 -8.51 17.41
C GLY A 360 17.22 -7.88 18.78
N ASN A 361 16.22 -7.00 18.91
CA ASN A 361 15.85 -6.31 20.13
C ASN A 361 14.36 -6.39 20.53
N ALA A 362 13.54 -7.19 19.82
CA ALA A 362 12.13 -7.31 20.15
C ALA A 362 11.56 -8.70 19.78
N ALA A 363 10.82 -9.30 20.71
CA ALA A 363 10.12 -10.58 20.49
C ALA A 363 8.68 -10.34 20.05
N ARG A 364 8.13 -11.20 19.19
CA ARG A 364 6.78 -11.07 18.64
C ARG A 364 6.00 -12.37 18.81
N THR A 365 4.69 -12.23 18.86
CA THR A 365 3.75 -13.36 18.83
C THR A 365 2.77 -13.14 17.70
N VAL A 366 2.28 -14.24 17.12
CA VAL A 366 1.30 -14.23 16.04
C VAL A 366 0.13 -15.16 16.35
N ASP A 367 -1.05 -14.88 15.78
CA ASP A 367 -2.20 -15.78 15.83
C ASP A 367 -2.20 -16.79 14.66
N ALA A 368 -3.24 -17.64 14.58
CA ALA A 368 -3.32 -18.68 13.54
C ALA A 368 -3.59 -18.11 12.14
N ASN A 369 -4.14 -16.90 12.04
CA ASN A 369 -4.27 -16.17 10.78
C ASN A 369 -2.98 -15.42 10.40
N GLY A 370 -1.93 -15.45 11.23
CA GLY A 370 -0.65 -14.80 10.95
C GLY A 370 -0.56 -13.34 11.38
N ASN A 371 -1.54 -12.83 12.12
CA ASN A 371 -1.48 -11.47 12.67
C ASN A 371 -0.50 -11.36 13.81
N THR A 372 0.28 -10.29 13.86
CA THR A 372 1.08 -9.96 15.05
C THR A 372 0.17 -9.57 16.22
N THR A 373 0.16 -10.36 17.29
CA THR A 373 -0.66 -10.15 18.49
C THR A 373 0.07 -9.49 19.64
N ALA A 374 1.40 -9.51 19.64
CA ALA A 374 2.19 -8.79 20.64
C ALA A 374 3.60 -8.45 20.15
N ILE A 375 4.14 -7.33 20.64
CA ILE A 375 5.53 -6.89 20.46
C ILE A 375 6.12 -6.57 21.83
N ASN A 376 7.16 -7.31 22.22
CA ASN A 376 7.91 -7.11 23.45
C ASN A 376 9.22 -6.38 23.13
N GLN A 377 9.31 -5.09 23.48
CA GLN A 377 10.48 -4.27 23.16
C GLN A 377 10.85 -3.35 24.33
N ALA A 378 12.12 -3.36 24.72
CA ALA A 378 12.70 -2.42 25.70
C ALA A 378 11.90 -2.27 27.03
N GLY A 379 11.31 -3.37 27.52
CA GLY A 379 10.51 -3.37 28.76
C GLY A 379 9.04 -2.98 28.58
N SER A 380 8.63 -2.58 27.38
CA SER A 380 7.23 -2.37 27.00
C SER A 380 6.69 -3.59 26.25
N THR A 381 5.46 -3.97 26.59
CA THR A 381 4.71 -5.03 25.89
C THR A 381 3.49 -4.43 25.22
N TYR A 382 3.51 -4.35 23.90
CA TYR A 382 2.32 -4.03 23.11
C TYR A 382 1.51 -5.30 22.88
N GLY A 383 0.18 -5.21 23.02
CA GLY A 383 -0.76 -6.27 22.69
C GLY A 383 -1.80 -5.78 21.69
N PHE A 384 -2.14 -6.61 20.71
CA PHE A 384 -3.09 -6.29 19.64
C PHE A 384 -4.19 -7.34 19.58
N GLY A 385 -5.43 -6.89 19.76
CA GLY A 385 -6.62 -7.73 19.69
C GLY A 385 -7.31 -7.57 18.33
N TYR A 386 -7.59 -8.69 17.67
CA TYR A 386 -8.28 -8.74 16.39
C TYR A 386 -9.71 -9.24 16.55
N ASN A 387 -10.65 -8.64 15.83
CA ASN A 387 -12.06 -9.07 15.83
C ASN A 387 -12.27 -10.26 14.86
N ALA A 388 -13.50 -10.76 14.72
CA ALA A 388 -13.83 -11.89 13.86
C ALA A 388 -13.81 -11.55 12.35
N ARG A 389 -13.81 -10.25 12.01
CA ARG A 389 -13.46 -9.74 10.66
C ARG A 389 -11.95 -9.63 10.45
N ASN A 390 -11.21 -10.03 11.47
CA ASN A 390 -9.77 -10.01 11.56
C ASN A 390 -9.18 -8.59 11.30
N ARG A 391 -9.81 -7.61 11.95
CA ARG A 391 -9.35 -6.22 12.05
C ARG A 391 -8.86 -5.96 13.46
N MET A 392 -7.75 -5.23 13.61
CA MET A 392 -7.22 -4.85 14.92
C MET A 392 -8.23 -3.93 15.61
N ALA A 393 -8.99 -4.44 16.57
CA ALA A 393 -10.03 -3.68 17.26
C ALA A 393 -9.54 -3.09 18.60
N LEU A 394 -8.40 -3.57 19.09
CA LEU A 394 -7.87 -3.24 20.41
C LEU A 394 -6.34 -3.14 20.37
N ALA A 395 -5.80 -2.10 21.01
CA ALA A 395 -4.38 -2.01 21.33
C ALA A 395 -4.16 -1.83 22.83
N GLN A 396 -3.15 -2.52 23.36
CA GLN A 396 -2.75 -2.50 24.76
C GLN A 396 -1.27 -2.16 24.91
N LEU A 397 -0.92 -1.45 25.98
CA LEU A 397 0.45 -1.26 26.43
C LEU A 397 0.56 -1.75 27.87
N ASN A 398 1.46 -2.70 28.11
CA ASN A 398 1.65 -3.35 29.41
C ASN A 398 0.32 -3.84 30.01
N GLN A 399 -0.47 -4.54 29.16
CA GLN A 399 -1.80 -5.09 29.46
C GLN A 399 -2.91 -4.05 29.72
N SER A 400 -2.61 -2.75 29.65
CA SER A 400 -3.60 -1.68 29.77
C SER A 400 -4.07 -1.26 28.39
N THR A 401 -5.38 -1.21 28.15
CA THR A 401 -5.95 -0.73 26.89
C THR A 401 -5.57 0.73 26.64
N VAL A 402 -4.93 1.00 25.50
CA VAL A 402 -4.53 2.34 25.05
C VAL A 402 -5.36 2.84 23.88
N ALA A 403 -5.97 1.95 23.09
CA ALA A 403 -6.94 2.29 22.07
C ALA A 403 -7.96 1.19 21.81
N ASN A 404 -9.17 1.61 21.45
CA ASN A 404 -10.17 0.80 20.77
C ASN A 404 -10.44 1.40 19.39
N TYR A 405 -10.66 0.55 18.40
CA TYR A 405 -10.90 0.95 17.01
C TYR A 405 -12.25 0.44 16.53
N ALA A 406 -13.05 1.32 15.92
CA ALA A 406 -14.31 0.97 15.27
C ALA A 406 -14.18 1.06 13.76
N TYR A 407 -14.82 0.12 13.06
CA TYR A 407 -14.79 0.00 11.61
C TYR A 407 -16.18 0.11 11.03
N ASN A 408 -16.28 0.55 9.78
CA ASN A 408 -17.50 0.39 9.01
C ASN A 408 -17.50 -0.94 8.23
N ALA A 409 -18.62 -1.19 7.57
CA ALA A 409 -18.85 -2.36 6.74
C ALA A 409 -17.88 -2.51 5.56
N ASP A 410 -17.18 -1.46 5.12
CA ASP A 410 -16.12 -1.54 4.10
C ASP A 410 -14.75 -1.84 4.71
N GLY A 411 -14.66 -1.86 6.04
CA GLY A 411 -13.41 -2.05 6.76
C GLY A 411 -12.61 -0.76 6.89
N GLU A 412 -13.19 0.41 6.73
CA GLU A 412 -12.51 1.66 7.04
C GLU A 412 -12.61 1.92 8.55
N ARG A 413 -11.51 2.34 9.20
CA ARG A 413 -11.53 2.73 10.61
C ARG A 413 -12.26 4.05 10.75
N VAL A 414 -13.47 4.01 11.27
CA VAL A 414 -14.34 5.19 11.39
C VAL A 414 -14.22 5.91 12.71
N ALA A 415 -13.73 5.23 13.75
CA ALA A 415 -13.43 5.85 15.02
C ALA A 415 -12.25 5.17 15.72
N LYS A 416 -11.56 5.97 16.54
CA LYS A 416 -10.52 5.54 17.46
C LYS A 416 -10.78 6.19 18.81
N THR A 417 -10.83 5.40 19.88
CA THR A 417 -10.97 5.89 21.24
C THR A 417 -9.73 5.58 22.04
N THR A 418 -8.99 6.61 22.44
CA THR A 418 -7.87 6.55 23.38
C THR A 418 -8.32 7.10 24.74
N THR A 419 -7.44 7.10 25.76
CA THR A 419 -7.78 7.59 27.10
C THR A 419 -8.25 9.05 27.10
N GLY A 420 -9.57 9.25 27.08
CA GLY A 420 -10.23 10.56 27.20
C GLY A 420 -10.73 11.20 25.90
N THR A 421 -10.44 10.64 24.72
CA THR A 421 -10.85 11.23 23.43
C THR A 421 -11.26 10.16 22.42
N THR A 422 -12.36 10.41 21.71
CA THR A 422 -12.73 9.67 20.49
C THR A 422 -12.46 10.55 19.27
N GLU A 423 -11.64 10.05 18.37
CA GLU A 423 -11.41 10.60 17.04
C GLU A 423 -12.28 9.84 16.03
N ARG A 424 -12.92 10.56 15.12
CA ARG A 424 -13.77 10.02 14.04
C ARG A 424 -13.15 10.35 12.69
N TYR A 425 -13.32 9.48 11.71
CA TYR A 425 -12.71 9.61 10.40
C TYR A 425 -13.74 9.46 9.28
N SER A 426 -13.63 10.31 8.26
CA SER A 426 -14.46 10.23 7.04
C SER A 426 -13.60 9.95 5.82
N TYR A 427 -14.05 9.05 4.95
CA TYR A 427 -13.35 8.64 3.73
C TYR A 427 -14.21 8.89 2.49
N ASN A 428 -13.57 9.10 1.33
CA ASN A 428 -14.27 9.04 0.04
C ASN A 428 -14.61 7.58 -0.35
N GLU A 429 -15.10 7.39 -1.56
CA GLU A 429 -15.47 6.06 -2.10
C GLU A 429 -14.26 5.17 -2.44
N ASP A 430 -13.06 5.75 -2.54
CA ASP A 430 -11.79 5.05 -2.81
C ASP A 430 -10.98 4.80 -1.51
N SER A 431 -11.60 4.97 -0.35
CA SER A 431 -10.96 4.89 0.98
C SER A 431 -9.80 5.89 1.22
N GLN A 432 -9.79 7.02 0.49
CA GLN A 432 -8.92 8.15 0.81
C GLN A 432 -9.50 8.92 2.00
N LEU A 433 -8.68 9.12 3.04
CA LEU A 433 -9.07 9.90 4.22
C LEU A 433 -9.36 11.35 3.83
N LEU A 434 -10.56 11.82 4.11
CA LEU A 434 -10.98 13.19 3.83
C LEU A 434 -10.94 14.08 5.06
N SER A 435 -11.21 13.53 6.25
CA SER A 435 -11.29 14.34 7.47
C SER A 435 -11.08 13.51 8.73
N GLU A 436 -10.59 14.17 9.78
CA GLU A 436 -10.53 13.65 11.16
C GLU A 436 -11.18 14.64 12.14
N TYR A 437 -11.94 14.13 13.11
CA TYR A 437 -12.67 14.96 14.08
C TYR A 437 -12.54 14.39 15.50
N GLY A 438 -12.13 15.22 16.45
CA GLY A 438 -11.87 14.79 17.83
C GLY A 438 -10.93 15.77 18.51
N SER A 439 -9.68 15.35 18.74
CA SER A 439 -8.63 16.23 19.26
C SER A 439 -8.37 17.43 18.35
N THR A 440 -8.33 17.16 17.04
CA THR A 440 -8.25 18.17 15.97
C THR A 440 -9.40 17.90 15.01
N ASN A 441 -10.06 18.95 14.54
CA ASN A 441 -11.04 18.87 13.47
C ASN A 441 -10.38 19.36 12.19
N ARG A 442 -9.99 18.43 11.33
CA ARG A 442 -9.20 18.70 10.13
C ARG A 442 -9.88 18.11 8.91
N ASP A 443 -9.98 18.92 7.87
CA ASP A 443 -10.29 18.47 6.51
C ASP A 443 -9.00 18.44 5.68
N TYR A 444 -8.76 17.31 5.01
CA TYR A 444 -7.60 17.09 4.14
C TYR A 444 -7.94 17.47 2.71
N VAL A 445 -7.07 18.27 2.08
CA VAL A 445 -7.27 18.76 0.71
C VAL A 445 -6.23 18.17 -0.22
N TYR A 446 -6.70 17.57 -1.32
CA TYR A 446 -5.87 16.92 -2.32
C TYR A 446 -5.96 17.61 -3.68
N LEU A 447 -4.82 17.70 -4.38
CA LEU A 447 -4.69 18.04 -5.80
C LEU A 447 -4.33 16.78 -6.56
N ALA A 448 -5.30 16.19 -7.27
CA ALA A 448 -5.10 14.95 -8.03
C ALA A 448 -4.41 13.83 -7.20
N GLY A 449 -4.83 13.64 -5.95
CA GLY A 449 -4.24 12.66 -5.02
C GLY A 449 -3.04 13.15 -4.20
N ILE A 450 -2.44 14.29 -4.54
CA ILE A 450 -1.34 14.90 -3.78
C ILE A 450 -1.92 15.74 -2.63
N PRO A 451 -1.57 15.53 -1.35
CA PRO A 451 -2.02 16.41 -0.27
C PRO A 451 -1.36 17.79 -0.42
N VAL A 452 -2.18 18.84 -0.40
CA VAL A 452 -1.74 20.23 -0.66
C VAL A 452 -2.17 21.24 0.40
N ALA A 453 -3.21 20.95 1.18
CA ALA A 453 -3.62 21.82 2.27
C ALA A 453 -4.42 21.05 3.34
N ASN A 454 -4.48 21.64 4.53
CA ASN A 454 -5.33 21.22 5.63
C ASN A 454 -6.21 22.39 6.06
N LEU A 455 -7.48 22.11 6.34
CA LEU A 455 -8.42 23.06 6.92
C LEU A 455 -8.71 22.66 8.35
N ASP A 456 -8.12 23.37 9.32
CA ASP A 456 -8.29 23.07 10.75
C ASP A 456 -9.37 23.98 11.32
N THR A 457 -10.47 23.39 11.80
CA THR A 457 -11.66 24.14 12.24
C THR A 457 -11.82 24.12 13.76
N GLN A 458 -11.81 25.30 14.38
CA GLN A 458 -12.10 25.47 15.80
C GLN A 458 -13.27 26.43 15.99
N GLY A 459 -14.38 25.93 16.52
CA GLY A 459 -15.63 26.70 16.59
C GLY A 459 -16.10 27.06 15.18
N THR A 460 -16.22 28.36 14.89
CA THR A 460 -16.62 28.88 13.57
C THR A 460 -15.43 29.32 12.72
N THR A 461 -14.19 29.18 13.22
CA THR A 461 -12.99 29.66 12.54
C THR A 461 -12.24 28.49 11.92
N THR A 462 -11.92 28.62 10.64
CA THR A 462 -11.08 27.67 9.91
C THR A 462 -9.75 28.31 9.57
N SER A 463 -8.65 27.70 10.01
CA SER A 463 -7.28 28.06 9.59
C SER A 463 -6.82 27.15 8.46
N VAL A 464 -5.91 27.66 7.63
CA VAL A 464 -5.35 26.94 6.47
C VAL A 464 -3.86 26.73 6.69
N ALA A 465 -3.42 25.48 6.56
CA ALA A 465 -2.01 25.12 6.45
C ALA A 465 -1.76 24.46 5.09
N TYR A 466 -0.57 24.66 4.52
CA TYR A 466 -0.21 24.20 3.18
C TYR A 466 0.81 23.08 3.22
N VAL A 467 0.56 22.02 2.48
CA VAL A 467 1.35 20.78 2.48
C VAL A 467 2.20 20.71 1.22
N THR A 468 3.49 20.43 1.39
CA THR A 468 4.40 20.07 0.29
C THR A 468 4.71 18.58 0.39
N ALA A 469 4.38 17.83 -0.65
CA ALA A 469 4.56 16.39 -0.73
C ALA A 469 5.59 15.96 -1.79
N ASP A 470 6.26 14.83 -1.57
CA ASP A 470 7.34 14.31 -2.44
C ASP A 470 6.84 13.64 -3.74
N GLN A 471 7.70 12.85 -4.41
CA GLN A 471 7.31 12.14 -5.63
C GLN A 471 6.20 11.11 -5.44
N LEU A 472 6.07 10.55 -4.23
CA LEU A 472 5.07 9.53 -3.92
C LEU A 472 3.74 10.16 -3.48
N GLY A 473 3.72 11.47 -3.21
CA GLY A 473 2.62 12.13 -2.53
C GLY A 473 2.74 12.05 -1.00
N THR A 474 3.91 11.69 -0.47
CA THR A 474 4.18 11.70 0.97
C THR A 474 4.36 13.13 1.46
N PRO A 475 3.62 13.60 2.47
CA PRO A 475 3.85 14.91 3.06
C PRO A 475 5.26 15.04 3.64
N ARG A 476 6.00 16.09 3.26
CA ARG A 476 7.37 16.36 3.74
C ARG A 476 7.50 17.67 4.50
N ALA A 477 6.64 18.64 4.21
CA ALA A 477 6.56 19.89 4.97
C ALA A 477 5.12 20.39 5.04
N VAL A 478 4.79 21.05 6.15
CA VAL A 478 3.59 21.86 6.30
C VAL A 478 4.00 23.26 6.69
N THR A 479 3.40 24.25 6.02
CA THR A 479 3.64 25.67 6.27
C THR A 479 2.36 26.39 6.65
N ASP A 480 2.48 27.44 7.47
CA ASP A 480 1.36 28.33 7.79
C ASP A 480 0.99 29.25 6.59
N SER A 481 0.00 30.12 6.80
CA SER A 481 -0.43 31.11 5.80
C SER A 481 0.62 32.15 5.45
N SER A 482 1.64 32.32 6.29
CA SER A 482 2.77 33.24 6.07
C SER A 482 3.97 32.55 5.40
N GLY A 483 3.91 31.23 5.19
CA GLY A 483 4.96 30.43 4.57
C GLY A 483 6.00 29.87 5.53
N ASN A 484 5.81 29.98 6.85
CA ASN A 484 6.74 29.41 7.83
C ASN A 484 6.48 27.91 8.01
N SER A 485 7.53 27.10 8.04
CA SER A 485 7.41 25.66 8.34
C SER A 485 6.99 25.42 9.79
N ILE A 486 5.87 24.72 9.96
CA ILE A 486 5.29 24.34 11.26
C ILE A 486 5.42 22.84 11.54
N TRP A 487 5.65 22.05 10.49
CA TRP A 487 5.90 20.61 10.57
C TRP A 487 6.78 20.18 9.40
N THR A 488 7.76 19.32 9.64
CA THR A 488 8.60 18.74 8.60
C THR A 488 8.88 17.27 8.87
N TRP A 489 8.95 16.48 7.82
CA TRP A 489 9.31 15.07 7.90
C TRP A 489 10.40 14.77 6.89
N VAL A 490 11.58 14.47 7.44
CA VAL A 490 12.81 14.35 6.66
C VAL A 490 12.71 13.23 5.63
N TYR A 491 13.24 13.50 4.43
CA TYR A 491 13.36 12.51 3.36
C TYR A 491 14.66 11.71 3.50
N GLN A 492 15.78 12.42 3.70
CA GLN A 492 17.11 11.84 3.90
C GLN A 492 17.12 10.88 5.10
N GLY A 493 17.66 9.67 4.90
CA GLY A 493 17.81 8.65 5.94
C GLY A 493 16.49 8.03 6.41
N ASN A 494 15.40 8.25 5.68
CA ASN A 494 14.05 7.92 6.14
C ASN A 494 13.23 7.18 5.08
N ALA A 495 13.89 6.28 4.32
CA ALA A 495 13.27 5.52 3.23
C ALA A 495 12.07 4.68 3.68
N TRP A 496 12.04 4.23 4.94
CA TRP A 496 10.97 3.40 5.50
C TRP A 496 9.98 4.17 6.39
N GLY A 497 10.21 5.47 6.60
CA GLY A 497 9.36 6.31 7.45
C GLY A 497 9.53 6.07 8.96
N GLU A 498 10.68 5.61 9.41
CA GLU A 498 10.96 5.35 10.83
C GLU A 498 11.23 6.62 11.65
N GLN A 499 11.83 7.64 11.05
CA GLN A 499 12.14 8.87 11.76
C GLN A 499 10.86 9.64 12.11
N ALA A 500 10.79 10.22 13.29
CA ALA A 500 9.66 11.08 13.67
C ALA A 500 9.73 12.44 12.95
N PRO A 501 8.58 13.05 12.62
CA PRO A 501 8.58 14.42 12.12
C PRO A 501 9.00 15.43 13.21
N THR A 502 9.57 16.54 12.77
CA THR A 502 9.83 17.71 13.62
C THR A 502 8.63 18.66 13.52
N SER A 503 8.17 19.18 14.66
CA SER A 503 6.98 20.04 14.73
C SER A 503 7.15 21.13 15.79
N ASN A 504 6.53 22.30 15.55
CA ASN A 504 6.42 23.39 16.51
C ASN A 504 5.08 23.39 17.28
N GLY A 505 4.43 22.22 17.40
CA GLY A 505 3.12 22.04 18.04
C GLY A 505 2.01 21.68 17.06
N TYR A 506 2.27 21.72 15.76
CA TYR A 506 1.35 21.24 14.73
C TYR A 506 1.37 19.71 14.64
N THR A 507 0.25 19.06 14.93
CA THR A 507 0.13 17.60 14.80
C THR A 507 -0.35 17.23 13.41
N TYR A 508 0.35 16.32 12.74
CA TYR A 508 0.00 15.83 11.40
C TYR A 508 0.35 14.35 11.24
N ASN A 509 -0.66 13.52 10.99
CA ASN A 509 -0.57 12.07 11.13
C ASN A 509 -0.49 11.32 9.80
N LEU A 510 -0.70 11.97 8.66
CA LEU A 510 -0.46 11.32 7.36
C LEU A 510 1.02 10.94 7.20
N ARG A 511 1.27 9.75 6.66
CA ARG A 511 2.62 9.23 6.35
C ARG A 511 2.71 8.93 4.85
N PHE A 512 3.24 7.78 4.45
CA PHE A 512 3.13 7.35 3.05
C PHE A 512 1.66 7.34 2.61
N PRO A 513 1.36 7.46 1.30
CA PRO A 513 -0.03 7.46 0.83
C PRO A 513 -0.83 6.30 1.42
N GLY A 514 -2.03 6.60 1.92
CA GLY A 514 -2.90 5.65 2.64
C GLY A 514 -2.66 5.52 4.14
N GLN A 515 -1.48 5.93 4.61
CA GLN A 515 -1.06 5.68 6.00
C GLN A 515 -1.41 6.81 6.95
N TYR A 516 -1.97 6.43 8.10
CA TYR A 516 -2.22 7.29 9.26
C TYR A 516 -1.41 6.79 10.46
N PHE A 517 -0.57 7.64 11.04
CA PHE A 517 0.26 7.30 12.20
C PHE A 517 -0.56 7.29 13.49
N ASP A 518 -0.54 6.16 14.18
CA ASP A 518 -1.15 5.99 15.50
C ASP A 518 -0.08 6.11 16.59
N GLN A 519 -0.08 7.24 17.28
CA GLN A 519 0.90 7.53 18.34
C GLN A 519 0.87 6.48 19.47
N GLU A 520 -0.29 5.94 19.78
CA GLU A 520 -0.46 5.01 20.90
C GLU A 520 0.15 3.62 20.66
N THR A 521 0.37 3.24 19.40
CA THR A 521 1.00 1.96 19.01
C THR A 521 2.36 2.15 18.34
N GLY A 522 2.61 3.32 17.76
CA GLY A 522 3.74 3.56 16.87
C GLY A 522 3.59 2.93 15.48
N LEU A 523 2.42 2.36 15.17
CA LEU A 523 2.11 1.76 13.87
C LEU A 523 1.46 2.78 12.94
N ASN A 524 1.53 2.49 11.64
CA ASN A 524 0.79 3.22 10.62
C ASN A 524 -0.42 2.40 10.19
N TYR A 525 -1.62 2.84 10.55
CA TYR A 525 -2.86 2.31 10.00
C TYR A 525 -2.90 2.56 8.49
N ASN A 526 -3.11 1.51 7.70
CA ASN A 526 -3.11 1.57 6.24
C ASN A 526 -4.30 0.78 5.67
N ILE A 527 -5.50 1.28 5.98
CA ILE A 527 -6.81 0.70 5.65
C ILE A 527 -6.92 -0.78 6.07
N ASN A 528 -6.45 -1.72 5.26
CA ASN A 528 -6.59 -3.15 5.52
C ASN A 528 -5.54 -3.71 6.48
N ARG A 529 -4.39 -3.05 6.62
CA ARG A 529 -3.25 -3.53 7.43
C ARG A 529 -2.61 -2.42 8.24
N TYR A 530 -1.70 -2.79 9.13
CA TYR A 530 -0.86 -1.91 9.94
C TYR A 530 0.60 -2.10 9.55
N TYR A 531 1.20 -1.02 9.08
CA TYR A 531 2.60 -0.97 8.68
C TYR A 531 3.48 -0.61 9.90
N GLU A 532 4.58 -1.34 10.09
CA GLU A 532 5.57 -1.09 11.14
C GLU A 532 6.85 -0.53 10.49
N PRO A 533 7.08 0.80 10.53
CA PRO A 533 8.22 1.43 9.86
C PRO A 533 9.59 0.85 10.23
N PRO A 534 9.90 0.53 11.51
CA PRO A 534 11.20 -0.02 11.88
C PRO A 534 11.60 -1.32 11.17
N ILE A 535 10.62 -2.17 10.84
CA ILE A 535 10.83 -3.45 10.13
C ILE A 535 10.43 -3.37 8.64
N GLY A 536 9.86 -2.24 8.20
CA GLY A 536 9.46 -1.94 6.83
C GLY A 536 8.54 -2.98 6.19
N ARG A 537 7.59 -3.52 6.96
CA ARG A 537 6.60 -4.50 6.52
C ARG A 537 5.31 -4.38 7.33
N TYR A 538 4.27 -5.08 6.91
CA TYR A 538 3.01 -5.19 7.64
C TYR A 538 3.08 -6.23 8.76
N GLY A 539 2.34 -5.97 9.84
CA GLY A 539 2.12 -6.93 10.93
C GLY A 539 1.04 -7.98 10.63
N GLN A 540 0.33 -7.83 9.50
CA GLN A 540 -0.70 -8.75 9.01
C GLN A 540 -0.35 -9.21 7.59
N PRO A 541 -0.63 -10.47 7.23
CA PRO A 541 -0.59 -10.92 5.85
C PRO A 541 -1.63 -10.17 5.01
N ASP A 542 -1.34 -10.03 3.71
CA ASP A 542 -2.23 -9.44 2.73
C ASP A 542 -3.51 -10.28 2.59
N PRO A 543 -4.69 -9.70 2.82
CA PRO A 543 -5.96 -10.39 2.57
C PRO A 543 -6.12 -10.92 1.14
N LEU A 544 -5.40 -10.35 0.15
CA LEU A 544 -5.39 -10.83 -1.23
C LEU A 544 -4.37 -11.96 -1.48
N GLY A 545 -3.50 -12.27 -0.52
CA GLY A 545 -2.41 -13.23 -0.70
C GLY A 545 -1.55 -12.90 -1.93
N TYR A 546 -1.34 -13.87 -2.82
CA TYR A 546 -0.59 -13.62 -4.08
C TYR A 546 -1.35 -12.76 -5.11
N GLU A 547 -2.65 -12.51 -4.92
CA GLU A 547 -3.38 -11.49 -5.70
C GLU A 547 -3.06 -10.06 -5.22
N GLY A 548 -2.15 -9.90 -4.24
CA GLY A 548 -1.37 -8.67 -4.04
C GLY A 548 -0.14 -8.59 -4.96
N GLY A 549 0.20 -9.61 -5.74
CA GLY A 549 1.42 -9.57 -6.58
C GLY A 549 2.71 -9.29 -5.79
N GLN A 550 2.70 -9.63 -4.50
CA GLN A 550 3.86 -9.66 -3.63
C GLN A 550 4.11 -11.12 -3.23
N TRP A 551 5.37 -11.51 -3.18
CA TRP A 551 5.72 -12.90 -2.83
C TRP A 551 5.63 -13.17 -1.33
N SER A 552 5.96 -12.17 -0.49
CA SER A 552 5.67 -12.21 0.94
C SER A 552 4.39 -11.44 1.18
N TRP A 553 3.40 -12.09 1.79
CA TRP A 553 2.11 -11.46 2.07
C TRP A 553 2.22 -10.34 3.11
N TYR A 554 3.36 -10.18 3.76
CA TYR A 554 3.60 -9.10 4.72
C TYR A 554 4.38 -7.94 4.12
N ALA A 555 4.89 -8.05 2.90
CA ALA A 555 5.77 -7.04 2.32
C ALA A 555 5.05 -5.69 2.18
N TYR A 556 5.81 -4.61 2.42
CA TYR A 556 5.43 -3.28 1.97
C TYR A 556 6.08 -3.04 0.61
N VAL A 557 5.25 -2.98 -0.43
CA VAL A 557 5.61 -2.62 -1.80
C VAL A 557 6.87 -3.31 -2.33
N ASN A 558 6.97 -4.63 -2.13
CA ASN A 558 8.12 -5.44 -2.55
C ASN A 558 9.50 -4.91 -2.07
N ASN A 559 9.56 -4.24 -0.92
CA ASN A 559 10.78 -3.63 -0.37
C ASN A 559 11.39 -2.50 -1.24
N SER A 560 10.56 -1.81 -2.02
CA SER A 560 10.96 -0.64 -2.83
C SER A 560 10.21 0.63 -2.40
N PRO A 561 10.31 1.06 -1.11
CA PRO A 561 9.45 2.09 -0.50
C PRO A 561 9.68 3.49 -1.06
N MET A 562 10.78 3.71 -1.79
CA MET A 562 11.11 5.00 -2.40
C MET A 562 10.49 5.20 -3.78
N MET A 563 9.92 4.14 -4.35
CA MET A 563 9.40 4.08 -5.72
C MET A 563 7.90 3.77 -5.78
N LEU A 564 7.40 3.03 -4.80
CA LEU A 564 6.08 2.43 -4.81
C LEU A 564 5.33 2.81 -3.54
N VAL A 565 4.01 2.76 -3.64
CA VAL A 565 3.08 3.08 -2.55
C VAL A 565 2.02 1.99 -2.46
N ASP A 566 1.44 1.82 -1.28
CA ASP A 566 0.33 0.89 -1.05
C ASP A 566 -0.79 1.62 -0.31
N PRO A 567 -1.63 2.41 -1.00
CA PRO A 567 -2.60 3.29 -0.35
C PRO A 567 -3.71 2.58 0.42
N LEU A 568 -3.92 1.27 0.17
CA LEU A 568 -4.96 0.48 0.82
C LEU A 568 -4.40 -0.60 1.76
N GLY A 569 -3.09 -0.81 1.78
CA GLY A 569 -2.53 -1.97 2.44
C GLY A 569 -2.94 -3.27 1.75
N LEU A 570 -3.03 -3.34 0.41
CA LEU A 570 -3.43 -4.52 -0.39
C LEU A 570 -2.62 -4.66 -1.69
N ALA A 571 -1.49 -3.94 -1.81
CA ALA A 571 -0.85 -3.65 -3.09
C ALA A 571 -0.84 -4.85 -4.05
N ASN A 572 -1.26 -4.63 -5.31
CA ASN A 572 -0.93 -5.36 -6.56
C ASN A 572 -0.70 -4.31 -7.68
N GLY A 573 0.48 -4.31 -8.33
CA GLY A 573 0.96 -3.25 -9.26
C GLY A 573 0.38 -3.32 -10.69
N PRO A 574 0.87 -2.59 -11.73
CA PRO A 574 1.56 -1.32 -11.80
C PRO A 574 0.61 -0.10 -11.96
N ALA A 575 -0.69 -0.25 -11.73
CA ALA A 575 -1.63 0.89 -11.68
C ALA A 575 -1.32 1.85 -10.50
N CYS A 576 -0.47 1.43 -9.56
CA CYS A 576 0.09 2.25 -8.48
C CYS A 576 1.58 2.62 -8.73
N VAL A 577 2.09 2.46 -9.95
CA VAL A 577 3.51 2.63 -10.30
C VAL A 577 3.65 3.81 -11.25
N ALA A 578 4.26 4.87 -10.72
CA ALA A 578 4.65 6.09 -11.42
C ALA A 578 3.49 6.91 -12.06
N THR A 579 3.33 8.12 -11.53
CA THR A 579 2.45 9.21 -11.99
C THR A 579 0.98 9.10 -11.56
N TRP A 580 0.63 9.86 -10.52
CA TRP A 580 -0.73 10.31 -10.24
C TRP A 580 -1.16 11.34 -11.29
N ALA A 581 -1.19 10.94 -12.55
CA ALA A 581 -1.77 11.73 -13.62
C ALA A 581 -2.36 10.78 -14.66
N ALA A 582 -3.65 10.96 -14.93
CA ALA A 582 -4.43 10.26 -15.94
C ALA A 582 -4.86 8.80 -15.62
N ALA A 583 -5.57 8.59 -14.51
CA ALA A 583 -6.85 7.85 -14.49
C ALA A 583 -7.35 7.70 -13.05
N GLY A 584 -8.63 8.02 -12.81
CA GLY A 584 -9.33 7.50 -11.65
C GLY A 584 -9.43 5.98 -11.81
N ALA A 585 -8.80 5.23 -10.93
CA ALA A 585 -8.95 3.79 -10.86
C ALA A 585 -9.35 3.41 -9.44
N ALA A 586 -10.60 2.96 -9.34
CA ALA A 586 -11.21 2.41 -8.16
C ALA A 586 -10.38 1.22 -7.63
N CYS A 587 -9.90 1.34 -6.41
CA CYS A 587 -9.42 0.20 -5.66
C CYS A 587 -10.60 -0.29 -4.82
N GLY A 588 -11.34 -1.26 -5.36
CA GLY A 588 -12.53 -1.81 -4.71
C GLY A 588 -12.16 -2.59 -3.44
N GLY A 589 -12.86 -2.29 -2.35
CA GLY A 589 -12.75 -2.99 -1.08
C GLY A 589 -13.25 -4.44 -1.17
N GLY A 590 -12.42 -5.37 -0.69
CA GLY A 590 -12.85 -6.65 -0.18
C GLY A 590 -12.96 -6.55 1.34
N LEU A 591 -14.05 -7.07 1.91
CA LEU A 591 -14.11 -7.30 3.35
C LEU A 591 -12.93 -8.18 3.77
N GLY A 592 -12.33 -7.85 4.92
CA GLY A 592 -11.18 -8.54 5.48
C GLY A 592 -11.25 -10.06 5.38
N TRP A 593 -10.10 -10.64 4.99
CA TRP A 593 -9.70 -12.06 5.05
C TRP A 593 -10.52 -13.07 4.27
N VAL A 594 -11.77 -12.77 3.94
CA VAL A 594 -12.60 -13.59 3.09
C VAL A 594 -12.54 -13.04 1.67
N ARG A 595 -11.81 -13.76 0.83
CA ARG A 595 -11.85 -13.61 -0.63
C ARG A 595 -13.28 -13.89 -1.12
N ILE A 596 -14.04 -12.83 -1.39
CA ILE A 596 -15.35 -12.90 -2.03
C ILE A 596 -15.21 -12.30 -3.43
N PRO A 597 -15.40 -13.06 -4.51
CA PRO A 597 -15.48 -12.48 -5.84
C PRO A 597 -16.65 -11.50 -5.89
N THR A 598 -16.37 -10.21 -6.04
CA THR A 598 -17.42 -9.22 -6.30
C THR A 598 -17.79 -9.29 -7.77
N LYS A 599 -18.96 -9.82 -8.10
CA LYS A 599 -19.62 -9.52 -9.38
C LYS A 599 -20.16 -8.08 -9.32
N SER A 600 -19.27 -7.09 -9.35
CA SER A 600 -19.65 -5.69 -9.58
C SER A 600 -19.92 -5.47 -11.07
N ALA A 601 -21.00 -4.75 -11.38
CA ALA A 601 -21.58 -4.55 -12.71
C ALA A 601 -20.78 -3.63 -13.66
N THR A 602 -19.45 -3.62 -13.58
CA THR A 602 -18.58 -3.00 -14.59
C THR A 602 -17.53 -3.99 -15.06
N HIS A 603 -17.49 -4.19 -16.38
CA HIS A 603 -16.77 -5.26 -17.08
C HIS A 603 -15.31 -5.51 -16.68
N SER A 604 -15.03 -6.82 -16.54
CA SER A 604 -13.82 -7.57 -16.89
C SER A 604 -12.89 -8.07 -15.76
N SER A 605 -12.79 -9.41 -15.70
CA SER A 605 -11.67 -10.24 -15.19
C SER A 605 -11.67 -10.82 -13.76
N ALA A 606 -12.80 -10.94 -13.06
CA ALA A 606 -12.85 -11.53 -11.71
C ALA A 606 -12.59 -13.06 -11.56
N ASN A 607 -12.23 -13.78 -12.64
CA ASN A 607 -11.98 -15.24 -12.59
C ASN A 607 -10.62 -15.66 -13.20
N ARG A 608 -9.64 -14.76 -13.28
CA ARG A 608 -8.29 -15.17 -13.72
C ARG A 608 -7.40 -15.53 -12.53
N PRO A 609 -6.71 -16.69 -12.54
CA PRO A 609 -5.56 -16.91 -11.66
C PRO A 609 -4.54 -15.77 -11.87
N PRO A 610 -3.64 -15.50 -10.90
CA PRO A 610 -2.66 -14.42 -11.00
C PRO A 610 -1.97 -14.48 -12.36
N ASP A 611 -2.17 -13.44 -13.17
CA ASP A 611 -1.60 -13.36 -14.50
C ASP A 611 -0.07 -13.25 -14.34
N PRO A 612 0.71 -14.26 -14.77
CA PRO A 612 2.17 -14.21 -14.64
C PRO A 612 2.78 -13.01 -15.38
N SER A 613 2.05 -12.40 -16.32
CA SER A 613 2.47 -11.22 -17.08
C SER A 613 2.28 -9.89 -16.36
N GLN A 614 1.51 -9.82 -15.27
CA GLN A 614 1.40 -8.62 -14.42
C GLN A 614 2.63 -8.45 -13.52
N ILE A 615 3.30 -9.55 -13.17
CA ILE A 615 4.48 -9.57 -12.29
C ILE A 615 5.78 -9.65 -13.12
N GLY A 616 5.72 -10.22 -14.33
CA GLY A 616 6.88 -10.36 -15.23
C GLY A 616 7.19 -9.16 -16.14
N ARG A 617 6.32 -8.15 -16.27
CA ARG A 617 6.55 -7.00 -17.17
C ARG A 617 7.52 -5.94 -16.62
N VAL A 618 7.95 -6.05 -15.37
CA VAL A 618 8.99 -5.17 -14.79
C VAL A 618 10.40 -5.50 -15.33
N PHE A 619 10.59 -6.62 -16.06
CA PHE A 619 11.91 -7.07 -16.49
C PHE A 619 12.08 -7.34 -18.00
N ARG A 620 11.15 -6.90 -18.85
CA ARG A 620 11.35 -6.86 -20.31
C ARG A 620 10.72 -5.62 -20.93
N GLY A 621 11.55 -4.59 -21.08
CA GLY A 621 11.30 -3.36 -21.84
C GLY A 621 12.58 -2.56 -21.88
#